data_AF-A0A1F5DHL8-F1
#
_entry.id   AF-A0A1F5DHL8-F1
#
_cell.length_a   1.000
_cell.length_b   1.000
_cell.length_c   1.000
_cell.angle_alpha   90.00
_cell.angle_beta   90.00
_cell.angle_gamma   90.00
#
_symmetry.space_group_name_H-M   'P 1'
#
loop_
_entity.id
_entity.type
_entity.pdbx_description
1 polymer ?
#
loop_
_entity_poly.entity_id
_entity_poly.type
_entity_poly.pdbx_seq_one_letter_code
_entity_poly.pdbx_strand_id
1 'polypeptide(L)'
;MGSETIRDVEAYTDYYVPVYYPYSAYSSRNNYFVTISISDIPSDRSTSIQINGNDEGTIQGGSSREFEVRSTESHIFQVQEYVSGPEGVRYVCREDSWTFEKTQTNDYPYNYPYYYPSYYPYYYYISPHYYANNSYSPVVDTYYYYPGAYYYPYYYPSSTRSTLEASHTFSYEPEYMLTVDNAYGQSIDKAGWWQKSTVVTLSTSERIEQSDQERKVFKAWNIDGTEMVSNTITLTMNKPYKARSIYQSEYNVQVNSELGRPQGSGWYREDSIVTISVDPEVAMTGFWGSMGAKNVFDRWNGMTSGDQFSPTTDIVIENPMVLTAMWRSDYSMAYITLAIILSVILILIIVGINVSMRGLPEFQRRVPSSALDNLNIRYSQGEITREEYLKIKKDIQKS
;
A
#
# COMPACT_ATOMS: atom_id res chain seq x y z
N MET A 1 -37.52 -125.64 -19.90
CA MET A 1 -36.69 -126.16 -18.79
C MET A 1 -35.28 -126.21 -19.33
N GLY A 2 -34.47 -125.16 -19.13
CA GLY A 2 -33.54 -125.02 -17.99
C GLY A 2 -32.25 -125.75 -18.36
N SER A 3 -31.02 -125.23 -18.26
CA SER A 3 -30.42 -124.01 -17.72
C SER A 3 -28.92 -124.05 -18.14
N GLU A 4 -28.32 -122.87 -18.38
CA GLU A 4 -26.92 -122.46 -18.07
C GLU A 4 -25.71 -123.34 -18.50
N THR A 5 -24.53 -122.86 -18.89
CA THR A 5 -23.89 -121.57 -19.22
C THR A 5 -22.48 -121.96 -19.72
N ILE A 6 -21.93 -121.31 -20.76
CA ILE A 6 -20.47 -121.25 -20.99
C ILE A 6 -20.10 -119.81 -21.39
N ARG A 7 -19.00 -119.35 -20.78
CA ARG A 7 -18.36 -118.04 -20.88
C ARG A 7 -17.80 -117.81 -22.28
N ASP A 8 -17.84 -116.56 -22.76
CA ASP A 8 -16.87 -116.05 -23.72
C ASP A 8 -16.34 -114.68 -23.26
N VAL A 9 -15.06 -114.51 -23.55
CA VAL A 9 -14.17 -113.41 -23.17
C VAL A 9 -14.28 -112.32 -24.23
N GLU A 10 -14.57 -111.07 -23.84
CA GLU A 10 -14.41 -109.92 -24.72
C GLU A 10 -13.36 -108.96 -24.14
N ALA A 11 -12.27 -108.82 -24.89
CA ALA A 11 -11.23 -107.82 -24.71
C ALA A 11 -11.73 -106.48 -25.24
N TYR A 12 -11.69 -105.44 -24.40
CA TYR A 12 -11.87 -104.05 -24.85
C TYR A 12 -10.51 -103.35 -24.89
N THR A 13 -10.16 -102.90 -26.09
CA THR A 13 -8.95 -102.16 -26.43
C THR A 13 -9.00 -100.72 -25.90
N ASP A 14 -7.86 -100.29 -25.33
CA ASP A 14 -7.56 -98.93 -24.87
C ASP A 14 -7.82 -97.85 -25.92
N TYR A 15 -8.55 -96.80 -25.53
CA TYR A 15 -8.54 -95.50 -26.21
C TYR A 15 -7.72 -94.51 -25.37
N TYR A 16 -6.60 -94.09 -25.95
CA TYR A 16 -5.74 -93.02 -25.45
C TYR A 16 -6.47 -91.67 -25.58
N VAL A 17 -6.75 -90.99 -24.47
CA VAL A 17 -7.24 -89.60 -24.46
C VAL A 17 -6.12 -88.73 -23.86
N PRO A 18 -5.55 -87.76 -24.60
CA PRO A 18 -4.47 -86.93 -24.08
C PRO A 18 -5.02 -86.00 -22.98
N VAL A 19 -4.37 -86.02 -21.81
CA VAL A 19 -4.62 -85.11 -20.70
C VAL A 19 -4.16 -83.71 -21.11
N TYR A 20 -5.10 -82.85 -21.52
CA TYR A 20 -4.86 -81.42 -21.62
C TYR A 20 -4.78 -80.86 -20.19
N TYR A 21 -3.60 -80.34 -19.82
CA TYR A 21 -3.47 -79.46 -18.67
C TYR A 21 -4.37 -78.22 -18.89
N PRO A 22 -5.34 -77.92 -18.02
CA PRO A 22 -5.89 -76.59 -18.01
C PRO A 22 -4.77 -75.68 -17.50
N TYR A 23 -4.16 -74.93 -18.42
CA TYR A 23 -3.58 -73.65 -18.04
C TYR A 23 -4.70 -72.90 -17.32
N SER A 24 -4.60 -72.77 -16.01
CA SER A 24 -5.31 -71.73 -15.30
C SER A 24 -4.80 -70.43 -15.92
N ALA A 25 -5.54 -69.88 -16.88
CA ALA A 25 -5.44 -68.48 -17.19
C ALA A 25 -5.84 -67.76 -15.91
N TYR A 26 -4.85 -67.50 -15.04
CA TYR A 26 -4.98 -66.49 -14.02
C TYR A 26 -5.25 -65.20 -14.78
N SER A 27 -6.51 -64.85 -15.00
CA SER A 27 -6.86 -63.44 -15.08
C SER A 27 -6.74 -62.94 -13.64
N SER A 28 -5.52 -62.75 -13.16
CA SER A 28 -5.31 -61.90 -12.01
C SER A 28 -5.62 -60.50 -12.49
N ARG A 29 -6.91 -60.12 -12.47
CA ARG A 29 -7.30 -58.71 -12.34
C ARG A 29 -6.79 -58.29 -10.97
N ASN A 30 -5.48 -58.08 -10.90
CA ASN A 30 -4.82 -57.49 -9.75
C ASN A 30 -5.28 -56.04 -9.80
N ASN A 31 -6.40 -55.75 -9.15
CA ASN A 31 -6.88 -54.40 -8.99
C ASN A 31 -6.31 -53.88 -7.66
N TYR A 32 -5.87 -52.63 -7.65
CA TYR A 32 -5.54 -51.89 -6.44
C TYR A 32 -6.75 -51.08 -6.00
N PHE A 33 -6.95 -51.01 -4.70
CA PHE A 33 -7.86 -50.04 -4.09
C PHE A 33 -7.03 -48.85 -3.62
N VAL A 34 -7.25 -47.70 -4.25
CA VAL A 34 -6.51 -46.48 -3.97
C VAL A 34 -7.43 -45.51 -3.23
N THR A 35 -7.08 -45.17 -2.00
CA THR A 35 -7.79 -44.17 -1.20
C THR A 35 -7.20 -42.78 -1.45
N ILE A 36 -8.01 -41.89 -2.02
CA ILE A 36 -7.66 -40.48 -2.17
C ILE A 36 -8.34 -39.67 -1.08
N SER A 37 -7.55 -38.91 -0.33
CA SER A 37 -8.03 -38.02 0.74
C SER A 37 -7.83 -36.56 0.38
N ILE A 38 -8.77 -35.71 0.79
CA ILE A 38 -8.68 -34.26 0.60
C ILE A 38 -8.55 -33.58 1.96
N SER A 39 -7.50 -32.78 2.13
CA SER A 39 -7.21 -32.07 3.37
C SER A 39 -7.16 -30.55 3.17
N ASP A 40 -7.31 -29.82 4.28
CA ASP A 40 -7.14 -28.36 4.36
C ASP A 40 -8.09 -27.50 3.51
N ILE A 41 -9.25 -28.06 3.12
CA ILE A 41 -10.42 -27.30 2.66
C ILE A 41 -11.64 -27.56 3.57
N PRO A 42 -12.56 -26.60 3.72
CA PRO A 42 -13.79 -26.80 4.48
C PRO A 42 -14.65 -27.97 3.99
N SER A 43 -15.37 -28.64 4.90
CA SER A 43 -16.20 -29.80 4.58
C SER A 43 -17.45 -29.49 3.74
N ASP A 44 -17.85 -28.21 3.66
CA ASP A 44 -18.90 -27.72 2.77
C ASP A 44 -18.39 -27.40 1.35
N ARG A 45 -17.14 -27.74 1.06
CA ARG A 45 -16.50 -27.63 -0.25
C ARG A 45 -16.07 -29.00 -0.75
N SER A 46 -15.91 -29.12 -2.05
CA SER A 46 -15.46 -30.33 -2.73
C SER A 46 -14.56 -29.98 -3.91
N THR A 47 -13.67 -30.90 -4.26
CA THR A 47 -12.84 -30.82 -5.46
C THR A 47 -13.20 -31.96 -6.41
N SER A 48 -13.18 -31.72 -7.72
CA SER A 48 -13.31 -32.81 -8.70
C SER A 48 -12.04 -33.65 -8.74
N ILE A 49 -12.20 -34.94 -9.00
CA ILE A 49 -11.10 -35.90 -9.13
C ILE A 49 -11.17 -36.54 -10.51
N GLN A 50 -10.05 -36.54 -11.21
CA GLN A 50 -9.87 -37.20 -12.49
C GLN A 50 -8.89 -38.36 -12.36
N ILE A 51 -9.17 -39.46 -13.06
CA ILE A 51 -8.24 -40.58 -13.21
C ILE A 51 -7.91 -40.72 -14.69
N ASN A 52 -6.62 -40.57 -15.03
CA ASN A 52 -6.14 -40.60 -16.41
C ASN A 52 -6.90 -39.62 -17.33
N GLY A 53 -7.31 -38.47 -16.79
CA GLY A 53 -8.07 -37.43 -17.50
C GLY A 53 -9.58 -37.65 -17.59
N ASN A 54 -10.11 -38.77 -17.09
CA ASN A 54 -11.55 -39.00 -17.01
C ASN A 54 -12.10 -38.48 -15.67
N ASP A 55 -13.23 -37.78 -15.70
CA ASP A 55 -13.90 -37.28 -14.50
C ASP A 55 -14.53 -38.43 -13.69
N GLU A 56 -14.15 -38.54 -12.42
CA GLU A 56 -14.62 -39.57 -11.48
C GLU A 56 -15.53 -38.97 -10.39
N GLY A 57 -15.93 -37.71 -10.54
CA GLY A 57 -16.83 -36.98 -9.64
C GLY A 57 -16.06 -36.11 -8.65
N THR A 58 -16.59 -35.95 -7.44
CA THR A 58 -16.01 -35.06 -6.42
C THR A 58 -15.69 -35.76 -5.11
N ILE A 59 -14.78 -35.17 -4.34
CA ILE A 59 -14.47 -35.56 -2.97
C ILE A 59 -14.64 -34.32 -2.08
N GLN A 60 -15.39 -34.47 -0.99
CA GLN A 60 -15.61 -33.40 -0.01
C GLN A 60 -14.34 -33.12 0.81
N GLY A 61 -14.18 -31.88 1.26
CA GLY A 61 -13.11 -31.49 2.17
C GLY A 61 -13.09 -32.30 3.46
N GLY A 62 -11.90 -32.74 3.88
CA GLY A 62 -11.72 -33.57 5.07
C GLY A 62 -12.23 -35.01 4.92
N SER A 63 -12.64 -35.41 3.72
CA SER A 63 -13.13 -36.75 3.41
C SER A 63 -12.17 -37.51 2.50
N SER A 64 -12.41 -38.80 2.36
CA SER A 64 -11.68 -39.68 1.45
C SER A 64 -12.63 -40.50 0.58
N ARG A 65 -12.15 -40.92 -0.58
CA ARG A 65 -12.86 -41.83 -1.49
C ARG A 65 -11.91 -42.88 -2.05
N GLU A 66 -12.40 -44.11 -2.13
CA GLU A 66 -11.66 -45.25 -2.67
C GLU A 66 -11.97 -45.45 -4.17
N PHE A 67 -10.93 -45.76 -4.94
CA PHE A 67 -11.01 -46.03 -6.38
C PHE A 67 -10.36 -47.37 -6.71
N GLU A 68 -11.02 -48.16 -7.56
CA GLU A 68 -10.48 -49.43 -8.04
C GLU A 68 -9.74 -49.20 -9.37
N VAL A 69 -8.43 -49.46 -9.39
CA VAL A 69 -7.56 -49.26 -10.58
C VAL A 69 -6.77 -50.52 -10.91
N ARG A 70 -6.25 -50.63 -12.13
CA ARG A 70 -5.52 -51.84 -12.57
C ARG A 70 -4.07 -51.79 -12.09
N SER A 71 -3.56 -52.85 -11.46
CA SER A 71 -2.17 -52.90 -10.98
C SER A 71 -1.12 -52.87 -12.09
N THR A 72 -1.51 -53.26 -13.29
CA THR A 72 -0.62 -53.46 -14.45
C THR A 72 -0.33 -52.15 -15.20
N GLU A 73 -1.07 -51.09 -14.87
CA GLU A 73 -1.02 -49.79 -15.51
C GLU A 73 -0.64 -48.72 -14.47
N SER A 74 0.06 -47.67 -14.89
CA SER A 74 0.24 -46.49 -14.04
C SER A 74 -1.02 -45.63 -14.18
N HIS A 75 -1.46 -45.03 -13.09
CA HIS A 75 -2.66 -44.20 -13.04
C HIS A 75 -2.31 -42.81 -12.52
N ILE A 76 -2.78 -41.77 -13.20
CA ILE A 76 -2.64 -40.38 -12.76
C ILE A 76 -3.93 -39.95 -12.10
N PHE A 77 -3.87 -39.64 -10.81
CA PHE A 77 -4.93 -39.01 -10.06
C PHE A 77 -4.72 -37.50 -10.08
N GLN A 78 -5.70 -36.73 -10.53
CA GLN A 78 -5.61 -35.27 -10.58
C GLN A 78 -6.83 -34.63 -9.94
N VAL A 79 -6.61 -33.70 -9.01
CA VAL A 79 -7.66 -32.86 -8.40
C VAL A 79 -7.66 -31.47 -9.02
N GLN A 80 -8.67 -30.65 -8.71
CA GLN A 80 -8.64 -29.25 -9.15
C GLN A 80 -7.52 -28.50 -8.42
N GLU A 81 -6.67 -27.80 -9.17
CA GLU A 81 -5.68 -26.89 -8.61
C GLU A 81 -6.35 -25.83 -7.71
N TYR A 82 -7.53 -25.31 -8.10
CA TYR A 82 -8.26 -24.28 -7.37
C TYR A 82 -9.65 -24.73 -6.92
N VAL A 83 -9.96 -24.51 -5.65
CA VAL A 83 -11.30 -24.65 -5.08
C VAL A 83 -11.78 -23.29 -4.55
N SER A 84 -12.95 -22.84 -5.00
CA SER A 84 -13.52 -21.54 -4.60
C SER A 84 -13.99 -21.51 -3.15
N GLY A 85 -13.59 -20.48 -2.41
CA GLY A 85 -14.04 -20.20 -1.05
C GLY A 85 -15.13 -19.12 -0.98
N PRO A 86 -15.37 -18.56 0.22
CA PRO A 86 -16.10 -17.29 0.41
C PRO A 86 -15.47 -16.12 -0.37
N GLU A 87 -16.13 -14.95 -0.41
CA GLU A 87 -15.63 -13.76 -1.12
C GLU A 87 -14.17 -13.47 -0.76
N GLY A 88 -13.30 -13.41 -1.78
CA GLY A 88 -11.88 -13.12 -1.62
C GLY A 88 -11.03 -14.27 -1.06
N VAL A 89 -11.57 -15.49 -0.95
CA VAL A 89 -10.84 -16.69 -0.49
C VAL A 89 -10.84 -17.75 -1.59
N ARG A 90 -9.68 -18.35 -1.85
CA ARG A 90 -9.54 -19.57 -2.68
C ARG A 90 -8.61 -20.56 -1.99
N TYR A 91 -8.74 -21.83 -2.32
CA TYR A 91 -7.87 -22.89 -1.84
C TYR A 91 -7.07 -23.44 -3.01
N VAL A 92 -5.76 -23.61 -2.85
CA VAL A 92 -4.84 -24.03 -3.91
C VAL A 92 -4.14 -25.33 -3.54
N CYS A 93 -4.24 -26.34 -4.40
CA CYS A 93 -3.41 -27.54 -4.31
C CYS A 93 -2.28 -27.41 -5.33
N ARG A 94 -1.04 -27.29 -4.85
CA ARG A 94 0.14 -27.15 -5.72
C ARG A 94 0.63 -28.45 -6.32
N GLU A 95 0.36 -29.53 -5.61
CA GLU A 95 0.65 -30.90 -6.04
C GLU A 95 -0.69 -31.53 -6.45
N ASP A 96 -1.38 -30.92 -7.41
CA ASP A 96 -2.73 -31.31 -7.83
C ASP A 96 -2.77 -32.62 -8.61
N SER A 97 -1.62 -33.21 -8.93
CA SER A 97 -1.47 -34.44 -9.71
C SER A 97 -0.51 -35.41 -9.03
N TRP A 98 -0.93 -36.66 -8.93
CA TRP A 98 -0.14 -37.75 -8.38
C TRP A 98 -0.20 -38.99 -9.28
N THR A 99 0.97 -39.50 -9.64
CA THR A 99 1.10 -40.74 -10.42
C THR A 99 1.24 -41.94 -9.48
N PHE A 100 0.24 -42.81 -9.49
CA PHE A 100 0.35 -44.16 -8.96
C PHE A 100 1.04 -45.05 -10.00
N GLU A 101 2.29 -45.42 -9.73
CA GLU A 101 3.07 -46.24 -10.67
C GLU A 101 2.61 -47.69 -10.70
N LYS A 102 2.57 -48.28 -11.89
CA LYS A 102 2.34 -49.71 -12.06
C LYS A 102 3.31 -50.52 -11.21
N THR A 103 2.85 -51.64 -10.68
CA THR A 103 3.77 -52.58 -10.04
C THR A 103 4.65 -53.21 -11.13
N GLN A 104 5.97 -53.03 -11.08
CA GLN A 104 6.88 -53.92 -11.83
C GLN A 104 6.76 -55.31 -11.21
N THR A 105 5.98 -56.19 -11.81
CA THR A 105 6.18 -57.62 -11.60
C THR A 105 7.57 -57.93 -12.13
N ASN A 106 8.55 -58.09 -11.24
CA ASN A 106 9.78 -58.79 -11.62
C ASN A 106 9.34 -60.15 -12.16
N ASP A 107 9.57 -60.35 -13.45
CA ASP A 107 9.29 -61.58 -14.18
C ASP A 107 10.29 -62.65 -13.68
N TYR A 108 10.07 -63.16 -12.48
CA TYR A 108 10.69 -64.39 -12.02
C TYR A 108 9.67 -65.51 -12.20
N PRO A 109 9.84 -66.39 -13.20
CA PRO A 109 9.02 -67.59 -13.30
C PRO A 109 9.40 -68.49 -12.12
N TYR A 110 8.42 -68.81 -11.28
CA TYR A 110 8.41 -69.96 -10.37
C TYR A 110 9.78 -70.34 -9.76
N ASN A 111 10.13 -69.78 -8.60
CA ASN A 111 11.02 -70.50 -7.69
C ASN A 111 10.17 -71.45 -6.85
N TYR A 112 9.90 -72.64 -7.38
CA TYR A 112 9.58 -73.77 -6.51
C TYR A 112 10.79 -73.95 -5.59
N PRO A 113 10.63 -73.89 -4.26
CA PRO A 113 11.65 -74.47 -3.40
C PRO A 113 11.62 -75.97 -3.69
N TYR A 114 12.53 -76.45 -4.54
CA TYR A 114 12.97 -77.83 -4.50
C TYR A 114 13.55 -78.03 -3.11
N TYR A 115 12.69 -78.44 -2.19
CA TYR A 115 13.09 -79.03 -0.93
C TYR A 115 13.71 -80.36 -1.30
N TYR A 116 15.01 -80.35 -1.62
CA TYR A 116 15.82 -81.54 -1.41
C TYR A 116 15.70 -81.85 0.08
N PRO A 117 15.14 -83.00 0.49
CA PRO A 117 15.38 -83.49 1.84
C PRO A 117 16.86 -83.82 1.86
N SER A 118 17.64 -82.85 2.34
CA SER A 118 18.99 -83.10 2.77
C SER A 118 18.89 -84.10 3.92
N TYR A 119 19.41 -85.30 3.66
CA TYR A 119 19.91 -86.22 4.68
C TYR A 119 18.97 -86.49 5.86
N TYR A 120 18.25 -87.61 5.76
CA TYR A 120 17.86 -88.36 6.96
C TYR A 120 19.13 -88.65 7.80
N PRO A 121 19.24 -88.18 9.05
CA PRO A 121 20.09 -88.83 10.01
C PRO A 121 19.37 -90.12 10.40
N TYR A 122 19.88 -91.25 9.93
CA TYR A 122 19.56 -92.55 10.49
C TYR A 122 19.87 -92.51 11.99
N TYR A 123 18.84 -92.40 12.84
CA TYR A 123 18.99 -92.66 14.26
C TYR A 123 18.99 -94.17 14.46
N TYR A 124 20.19 -94.74 14.39
CA TYR A 124 20.49 -96.06 14.92
C TYR A 124 20.37 -96.01 16.44
N TYR A 125 19.29 -96.59 16.98
CA TYR A 125 19.24 -96.97 18.38
C TYR A 125 20.11 -98.21 18.58
N ILE A 126 21.33 -98.01 19.10
CA ILE A 126 22.19 -99.07 19.61
C ILE A 126 22.05 -99.06 21.14
N SER A 127 21.27 -99.98 21.69
CA SER A 127 21.31 -100.31 23.12
C SER A 127 22.42 -101.33 23.38
N PRO A 128 23.27 -101.16 24.42
CA PRO A 128 24.37 -102.08 24.67
C PRO A 128 23.86 -103.28 25.47
N HIS A 129 24.04 -104.50 24.96
CA HIS A 129 24.00 -105.68 25.82
C HIS A 129 25.25 -106.53 25.65
N TYR A 130 25.78 -106.91 26.81
CA TYR A 130 26.97 -107.70 27.07
C TYR A 130 26.94 -109.07 26.37
N TYR A 131 28.14 -109.56 26.07
CA TYR A 131 28.40 -110.89 25.52
C TYR A 131 27.79 -112.03 26.36
N ALA A 132 27.08 -112.94 25.70
CA ALA A 132 27.18 -114.38 25.94
C ALA A 132 26.59 -115.19 24.78
N ASN A 133 27.46 -115.97 24.13
CA ASN A 133 27.31 -117.32 23.57
C ASN A 133 26.11 -117.74 22.67
N ASN A 134 26.51 -118.51 21.66
CA ASN A 134 25.77 -119.51 20.86
C ASN A 134 24.87 -119.04 19.70
N SER A 135 25.36 -119.31 18.50
CA SER A 135 24.79 -120.28 17.54
C SER A 135 23.26 -120.47 17.59
N TYR A 136 22.54 -119.90 16.61
CA TYR A 136 21.41 -120.49 15.84
C TYR A 136 20.68 -119.38 15.06
N SER A 137 20.39 -119.61 13.77
CA SER A 137 19.32 -118.94 12.98
C SER A 137 18.09 -119.87 13.08
N PRO A 138 16.80 -119.43 13.22
CA PRO A 138 15.97 -118.92 12.09
C PRO A 138 14.68 -118.07 12.44
N VAL A 139 14.04 -117.43 11.42
CA VAL A 139 12.56 -117.25 11.12
C VAL A 139 11.64 -116.70 12.26
N VAL A 140 10.69 -115.75 12.16
CA VAL A 140 9.52 -115.51 11.28
C VAL A 140 8.91 -114.11 11.58
N ASP A 141 8.08 -113.66 10.63
CA ASP A 141 7.08 -112.57 10.60
C ASP A 141 6.37 -112.12 11.89
N THR A 142 5.82 -110.90 11.90
CA THR A 142 4.37 -110.68 12.14
C THR A 142 3.87 -109.23 11.95
N TYR A 143 2.86 -109.15 11.05
CA TYR A 143 1.64 -108.32 10.97
C TYR A 143 1.62 -106.78 10.96
N TYR A 144 1.01 -106.30 9.86
CA TYR A 144 0.41 -104.99 9.65
C TYR A 144 -0.85 -104.78 10.49
N TYR A 145 -0.99 -103.59 11.06
CA TYR A 145 -2.28 -103.04 11.51
C TYR A 145 -2.44 -101.63 10.93
N TYR A 146 -3.43 -101.46 10.04
CA TYR A 146 -3.90 -100.16 9.56
C TYR A 146 -5.14 -99.77 10.36
N PRO A 147 -5.13 -98.60 11.00
CA PRO A 147 -6.36 -97.87 11.27
C PRO A 147 -6.27 -96.44 10.72
N GLY A 148 -7.27 -96.08 9.91
CA GLY A 148 -7.79 -94.71 9.90
C GLY A 148 -7.15 -93.76 8.92
N ALA A 149 -7.93 -93.41 7.90
CA ALA A 149 -7.75 -92.24 7.06
C ALA A 149 -7.46 -90.99 7.91
N TYR A 150 -6.23 -90.48 7.84
CA TYR A 150 -5.96 -89.10 8.21
C TYR A 150 -6.32 -88.23 7.03
N TYR A 151 -7.60 -87.87 7.03
CA TYR A 151 -8.14 -86.68 6.39
C TYR A 151 -7.32 -85.48 6.88
N TYR A 152 -6.26 -85.13 6.18
CA TYR A 152 -5.70 -83.79 6.30
C TYR A 152 -6.70 -82.88 5.61
N PRO A 153 -7.37 -81.96 6.34
CA PRO A 153 -8.09 -80.92 5.67
C PRO A 153 -7.04 -80.14 4.89
N TYR A 154 -7.12 -80.19 3.57
CA TYR A 154 -6.64 -79.09 2.76
C TYR A 154 -7.38 -77.87 3.28
N TYR A 155 -6.78 -77.18 4.24
CA TYR A 155 -6.98 -75.75 4.41
C TYR A 155 -6.47 -75.18 3.08
N TYR A 156 -7.37 -75.13 2.09
CA TYR A 156 -7.34 -74.00 1.20
C TYR A 156 -7.34 -72.82 2.16
N PRO A 157 -6.26 -72.01 2.24
CA PRO A 157 -6.49 -70.66 2.72
C PRO A 157 -7.62 -70.19 1.81
N SER A 158 -8.79 -69.94 2.39
CA SER A 158 -9.75 -69.04 1.74
C SER A 158 -8.88 -67.92 1.23
N SER A 159 -8.87 -67.71 -0.09
CA SER A 159 -8.10 -66.64 -0.69
C SER A 159 -8.64 -65.36 -0.08
N THR A 160 -8.09 -64.96 1.07
CA THR A 160 -8.12 -63.60 1.56
C THR A 160 -7.37 -62.89 0.48
N ARG A 161 -8.14 -62.43 -0.50
CA ARG A 161 -7.72 -61.58 -1.59
C ARG A 161 -6.93 -60.48 -0.90
N SER A 162 -5.60 -60.52 -0.97
CA SER A 162 -4.78 -59.43 -0.48
C SER A 162 -5.21 -58.23 -1.30
N THR A 163 -6.07 -57.38 -0.73
CA THR A 163 -6.41 -56.10 -1.33
C THR A 163 -5.12 -55.31 -1.26
N LEU A 164 -4.53 -55.08 -2.43
CA LEU A 164 -3.37 -54.22 -2.50
C LEU A 164 -3.90 -52.79 -2.36
N GLU A 165 -3.60 -52.17 -1.23
CA GLU A 165 -4.13 -50.86 -0.84
C GLU A 165 -3.02 -49.81 -0.96
N ALA A 166 -3.36 -48.66 -1.55
CA ALA A 166 -2.51 -47.48 -1.59
C ALA A 166 -3.32 -46.24 -1.18
N SER A 167 -2.65 -45.20 -0.69
CA SER A 167 -3.33 -43.96 -0.31
C SER A 167 -2.50 -42.74 -0.67
N HIS A 168 -3.18 -41.68 -1.10
CA HIS A 168 -2.58 -40.38 -1.33
C HIS A 168 -3.49 -39.27 -0.78
N THR A 169 -2.89 -38.18 -0.28
CA THR A 169 -3.62 -37.03 0.27
C THR A 169 -3.24 -35.78 -0.49
N PHE A 170 -4.24 -35.18 -1.14
CA PHE A 170 -4.10 -33.84 -1.71
C PHE A 170 -4.35 -32.80 -0.61
N SER A 171 -3.39 -31.91 -0.42
CA SER A 171 -3.44 -30.86 0.61
C SER A 171 -3.58 -29.50 -0.07
N TYR A 172 -4.49 -28.68 0.46
CA TYR A 172 -4.76 -27.36 -0.07
C TYR A 172 -4.27 -26.27 0.87
N GLU A 173 -3.83 -25.14 0.32
CA GLU A 173 -3.49 -23.95 1.08
C GLU A 173 -4.47 -22.81 0.79
N PRO A 174 -4.96 -22.09 1.81
CA PRO A 174 -5.79 -20.91 1.57
C PRO A 174 -4.95 -19.75 1.02
N GLU A 175 -5.49 -19.10 0.00
CA GLU A 175 -5.04 -17.81 -0.51
C GLU A 175 -6.14 -16.76 -0.34
N TYR A 176 -5.72 -15.52 -0.08
CA TYR A 176 -6.57 -14.38 0.17
C TYR A 176 -6.35 -13.30 -0.87
N MET A 177 -7.44 -12.72 -1.35
CA MET A 177 -7.42 -11.61 -2.28
C MET A 177 -7.07 -10.30 -1.56
N LEU A 178 -6.08 -9.58 -2.09
CA LEU A 178 -5.79 -8.19 -1.75
C LEU A 178 -6.23 -7.32 -2.93
N THR A 179 -7.14 -6.37 -2.69
CA THR A 179 -7.43 -5.31 -3.66
C THR A 179 -6.76 -4.03 -3.20
N VAL A 180 -6.01 -3.37 -4.09
CA VAL A 180 -5.37 -2.09 -3.81
C VAL A 180 -5.94 -1.04 -4.76
N ASP A 181 -6.54 -0.01 -4.18
CA ASP A 181 -7.09 1.15 -4.88
C ASP A 181 -6.25 2.37 -4.53
N ASN A 182 -5.45 2.83 -5.48
CA ASN A 182 -4.66 4.05 -5.33
C ASN A 182 -4.77 4.91 -6.58
N ALA A 183 -5.33 6.11 -6.45
CA ALA A 183 -5.53 7.05 -7.55
C ALA A 183 -4.24 7.39 -8.33
N TYR A 184 -3.06 7.23 -7.70
CA TYR A 184 -1.76 7.54 -8.30
C TYR A 184 -0.94 6.30 -8.67
N GLY A 185 -1.56 5.12 -8.70
CA GLY A 185 -0.91 3.89 -9.23
C GLY A 185 0.03 3.17 -8.27
N GLN A 186 0.44 3.79 -7.17
CA GLN A 186 1.43 3.21 -6.27
C GLN A 186 0.87 2.02 -5.47
N SER A 187 1.65 0.93 -5.42
CA SER A 187 1.29 -0.36 -4.80
C SER A 187 0.13 -1.12 -5.45
N ILE A 188 -0.40 -0.67 -6.60
CA ILE A 188 -1.41 -1.44 -7.34
C ILE A 188 -0.85 -2.79 -7.83
N ASP A 189 0.46 -2.86 -8.10
CA ASP A 189 1.18 -4.09 -8.46
C ASP A 189 1.13 -5.17 -7.36
N LYS A 190 0.75 -4.79 -6.12
CA LYS A 190 0.58 -5.72 -4.99
C LYS A 190 -0.82 -6.33 -4.91
N ALA A 191 -1.77 -5.88 -5.73
CA ALA A 191 -3.10 -6.47 -5.77
C ALA A 191 -3.05 -7.89 -6.36
N GLY A 192 -3.89 -8.78 -5.83
CA GLY A 192 -3.98 -10.17 -6.29
C GLY A 192 -4.16 -11.17 -5.17
N TRP A 193 -4.02 -12.44 -5.51
CA TRP A 193 -4.12 -13.56 -4.59
C TRP A 193 -2.78 -13.80 -3.90
N TRP A 194 -2.81 -13.88 -2.58
CA TRP A 194 -1.63 -14.12 -1.75
C TRP A 194 -1.87 -15.29 -0.82
N GLN A 195 -0.85 -16.10 -0.62
CA GLN A 195 -0.92 -17.18 0.37
C GLN A 195 -1.16 -16.65 1.78
N LYS A 196 -1.88 -17.45 2.57
CA LYS A 196 -2.04 -17.22 3.99
C LYS A 196 -0.70 -16.95 4.68
N SER A 197 -0.69 -15.96 5.57
CA SER A 197 0.47 -15.50 6.34
C SER A 197 1.57 -14.78 5.53
N THR A 198 1.38 -14.58 4.21
CA THR A 198 2.29 -13.73 3.44
C THR A 198 2.23 -12.29 3.94
N VAL A 199 3.38 -11.64 4.09
CA VAL A 199 3.45 -10.22 4.45
C VAL A 199 3.60 -9.39 3.19
N VAL A 200 2.64 -8.50 2.94
CA VAL A 200 2.63 -7.57 1.81
C VAL A 200 2.83 -6.16 2.33
N THR A 201 3.80 -5.43 1.76
CA THR A 201 4.04 -4.02 2.10
C THR A 201 3.40 -3.12 1.05
N LEU A 202 2.54 -2.21 1.50
CA LEU A 202 1.98 -1.14 0.68
C LEU A 202 2.69 0.17 1.03
N SER A 203 3.07 0.92 0.00
CA SER A 203 3.73 2.22 0.15
C SER A 203 3.24 3.22 -0.89
N THR A 204 3.23 4.49 -0.50
CA THR A 204 2.93 5.60 -1.38
C THR A 204 3.73 6.83 -0.97
N SER A 205 3.90 7.76 -1.90
CA SER A 205 4.53 9.05 -1.63
C SER A 205 3.71 9.84 -0.62
N GLU A 206 4.38 10.52 0.31
CA GLU A 206 3.72 11.43 1.26
C GLU A 206 3.05 12.60 0.54
N ARG A 207 3.61 13.04 -0.60
CA ARG A 207 3.11 14.15 -1.41
C ARG A 207 3.17 13.78 -2.88
N ILE A 208 2.13 14.16 -3.61
CA ILE A 208 2.03 14.07 -5.06
C ILE A 208 1.84 15.49 -5.58
N GLU A 209 2.84 16.01 -6.26
CA GLU A 209 2.76 17.33 -6.92
C GLU A 209 1.87 17.19 -8.17
N GLN A 210 0.80 17.98 -8.25
CA GLN A 210 -0.05 18.02 -9.45
C GLN A 210 0.28 19.22 -10.33
N SER A 211 0.58 20.36 -9.71
CA SER A 211 1.07 21.58 -10.34
C SER A 211 1.96 22.36 -9.36
N ASP A 212 2.39 23.56 -9.74
CA ASP A 212 3.03 24.54 -8.86
C ASP A 212 2.08 25.16 -7.83
N GLN A 213 0.77 24.96 -7.99
CA GLN A 213 -0.29 25.58 -7.21
C GLN A 213 -1.16 24.58 -6.43
N GLU A 214 -1.17 23.30 -6.82
CA GLU A 214 -1.93 22.23 -6.18
C GLU A 214 -1.06 20.99 -5.96
N ARG A 215 -1.15 20.42 -4.76
CA ARG A 215 -0.55 19.13 -4.42
C ARG A 215 -1.51 18.28 -3.59
N LYS A 216 -1.27 16.98 -3.58
CA LYS A 216 -2.07 16.01 -2.82
C LYS A 216 -1.18 15.41 -1.75
N VAL A 217 -1.61 15.53 -0.50
CA VAL A 217 -0.88 15.02 0.66
C VAL A 217 -1.56 13.74 1.13
N PHE A 218 -0.78 12.69 1.31
CA PHE A 218 -1.27 11.43 1.83
C PHE A 218 -1.82 11.63 3.24
N LYS A 219 -3.03 11.14 3.47
CA LYS A 219 -3.69 11.19 4.78
C LYS A 219 -3.62 9.84 5.47
N ALA A 220 -4.09 8.78 4.80
CA ALA A 220 -4.14 7.44 5.38
C ALA A 220 -4.36 6.36 4.31
N TRP A 221 -4.02 5.13 4.65
CA TRP A 221 -4.55 3.93 3.99
C TRP A 221 -5.81 3.48 4.72
N ASN A 222 -6.93 3.36 4.02
CA ASN A 222 -8.12 2.72 4.52
C ASN A 222 -8.05 1.22 4.25
N ILE A 223 -7.98 0.41 5.31
CA ILE A 223 -7.94 -1.05 5.26
C ILE A 223 -9.25 -1.57 5.85
N ASP A 224 -10.14 -2.10 5.00
CA ASP A 224 -11.46 -2.60 5.39
C ASP A 224 -12.26 -1.62 6.29
N GLY A 225 -12.16 -0.31 6.02
CA GLY A 225 -12.81 0.73 6.82
C GLY A 225 -11.98 1.33 7.95
N THR A 226 -10.78 0.79 8.25
CA THR A 226 -9.88 1.32 9.28
C THR A 226 -8.79 2.19 8.67
N GLU A 227 -8.62 3.43 9.15
CA GLU A 227 -7.59 4.35 8.65
C GLU A 227 -6.23 4.13 9.34
N MET A 228 -5.18 4.00 8.53
CA MET A 228 -3.79 3.85 8.93
C MET A 228 -2.98 5.05 8.42
N VAL A 229 -2.54 5.93 9.34
CA VAL A 229 -1.94 7.25 9.02
C VAL A 229 -0.49 7.17 8.53
N SER A 230 0.06 5.97 8.33
CA SER A 230 1.41 5.77 7.80
C SER A 230 1.37 5.62 6.28
N ASN A 231 2.23 6.32 5.55
CA ASN A 231 2.33 6.19 4.09
C ASN A 231 2.89 4.82 3.65
N THR A 232 3.54 4.11 4.57
CA THR A 232 3.98 2.72 4.40
C THR A 232 3.37 1.82 5.48
N ILE A 233 2.70 0.75 5.06
CA ILE A 233 2.06 -0.21 5.95
C ILE A 233 2.40 -1.64 5.53
N THR A 234 2.37 -2.56 6.50
CA THR A 234 2.55 -3.99 6.26
C THR A 234 1.27 -4.73 6.62
N LEU A 235 0.80 -5.58 5.71
CA LEU A 235 -0.38 -6.42 5.90
C LEU A 235 0.04 -7.88 5.93
N THR A 236 -0.34 -8.60 6.97
CA THR A 236 -0.22 -10.07 6.98
C THR A 236 -1.51 -10.65 6.43
N MET A 237 -1.43 -11.39 5.33
CA MET A 237 -2.58 -11.94 4.60
C MET A 237 -3.20 -13.12 5.37
N ASN A 238 -3.98 -12.81 6.39
CA ASN A 238 -4.74 -13.78 7.19
C ASN A 238 -6.24 -13.82 6.83
N LYS A 239 -6.68 -12.88 6.00
CA LYS A 239 -8.02 -12.75 5.43
C LYS A 239 -7.92 -11.89 4.15
N PRO A 240 -8.98 -11.82 3.34
CA PRO A 240 -9.04 -10.87 2.24
C PRO A 240 -8.99 -9.44 2.76
N TYR A 241 -8.34 -8.54 2.03
CA TYR A 241 -8.22 -7.13 2.39
C TYR A 241 -8.59 -6.22 1.22
N LYS A 242 -9.32 -5.14 1.54
CA LYS A 242 -9.57 -4.02 0.64
C LYS A 242 -8.79 -2.81 1.14
N ALA A 243 -7.73 -2.45 0.42
CA ALA A 243 -6.87 -1.32 0.73
C ALA A 243 -7.15 -0.16 -0.23
N ARG A 244 -7.42 1.03 0.30
CA ARG A 244 -7.60 2.27 -0.47
C ARG A 244 -6.73 3.39 0.08
N SER A 245 -6.00 4.12 -0.75
CA SER A 245 -5.30 5.34 -0.30
C SER A 245 -6.25 6.53 -0.23
N ILE A 246 -6.07 7.36 0.80
CA ILE A 246 -6.80 8.61 1.02
C ILE A 246 -5.79 9.75 0.96
N TYR A 247 -6.09 10.75 0.15
CA TYR A 247 -5.31 11.98 0.04
C TYR A 247 -6.18 13.19 0.38
N GLN A 248 -5.52 14.26 0.81
CA GLN A 248 -6.10 15.57 1.03
C GLN A 248 -5.44 16.58 0.09
N SER A 249 -6.22 17.53 -0.43
CA SER A 249 -5.69 18.61 -1.27
C SER A 249 -4.98 19.65 -0.40
N GLU A 250 -3.86 20.15 -0.90
CA GLU A 250 -3.23 21.38 -0.43
C GLU A 250 -3.05 22.35 -1.59
N TYR A 251 -3.32 23.62 -1.31
CA TYR A 251 -3.23 24.72 -2.26
C TYR A 251 -2.16 25.71 -1.84
N ASN A 252 -1.44 26.25 -2.83
CA ASN A 252 -0.47 27.31 -2.61
C ASN A 252 -1.18 28.67 -2.53
N VAL A 253 -0.91 29.40 -1.46
CA VAL A 253 -1.34 30.79 -1.26
C VAL A 253 -0.12 31.68 -1.42
N GLN A 254 -0.22 32.69 -2.27
CA GLN A 254 0.81 33.69 -2.49
C GLN A 254 0.28 35.06 -2.05
N VAL A 255 0.92 35.65 -1.05
CA VAL A 255 0.60 36.99 -0.55
C VAL A 255 1.70 37.95 -0.99
N ASN A 256 1.33 38.88 -1.88
CA ASN A 256 2.21 39.85 -2.52
C ASN A 256 1.89 41.27 -2.05
N SER A 257 2.91 42.11 -1.94
CA SER A 257 2.73 43.55 -1.69
C SER A 257 3.95 44.33 -2.19
N GLU A 258 3.72 45.47 -2.84
CA GLU A 258 4.80 46.39 -3.24
C GLU A 258 5.38 47.16 -2.04
N LEU A 259 4.57 47.35 -0.99
CA LEU A 259 4.94 48.07 0.23
C LEU A 259 4.63 47.23 1.48
N GLY A 260 5.33 47.50 2.57
CA GLY A 260 5.11 46.77 3.83
C GLY A 260 5.56 45.31 3.76
N ARG A 261 5.23 44.55 4.79
CA ARG A 261 5.66 43.14 4.97
C ARG A 261 4.47 42.18 4.87
N PRO A 262 4.20 41.61 3.68
CA PRO A 262 3.14 40.61 3.55
C PRO A 262 3.49 39.33 4.32
N GLN A 263 2.49 38.68 4.92
CA GLN A 263 2.57 37.41 5.65
C GLN A 263 1.40 36.51 5.23
N GLY A 264 1.59 35.20 5.32
CA GLY A 264 0.56 34.21 5.02
C GLY A 264 0.80 33.39 3.75
N SER A 265 1.87 33.64 2.99
CA SER A 265 2.23 32.79 1.85
C SER A 265 2.65 31.38 2.29
N GLY A 266 2.21 30.34 1.59
CA GLY A 266 2.52 28.96 1.93
C GLY A 266 1.59 27.92 1.30
N TRP A 267 1.81 26.66 1.65
CA TRP A 267 0.92 25.56 1.30
C TRP A 267 -0.03 25.29 2.46
N TYR A 268 -1.32 25.22 2.15
CA TYR A 268 -2.37 25.03 3.15
C TYR A 268 -3.37 23.99 2.68
N ARG A 269 -3.98 23.29 3.63
CA ARG A 269 -5.01 22.30 3.34
C ARG A 269 -6.25 22.97 2.79
N GLU A 270 -6.91 22.29 1.87
CA GLU A 270 -8.27 22.60 1.47
C GLU A 270 -9.18 22.74 2.71
N ASP A 271 -10.06 23.74 2.66
CA ASP A 271 -10.99 24.17 3.72
C ASP A 271 -10.34 24.70 5.00
N SER A 272 -9.02 24.83 5.06
CA SER A 272 -8.35 25.43 6.22
C SER A 272 -8.53 26.96 6.25
N ILE A 273 -8.47 27.51 7.46
CA ILE A 273 -8.50 28.96 7.70
C ILE A 273 -7.08 29.44 7.92
N VAL A 274 -6.69 30.48 7.17
CA VAL A 274 -5.34 31.07 7.22
C VAL A 274 -5.47 32.56 7.47
N THR A 275 -4.69 33.06 8.43
CA THR A 275 -4.55 34.51 8.63
C THR A 275 -3.50 35.05 7.68
N ILE A 276 -3.88 36.03 6.86
CA ILE A 276 -2.93 36.82 6.08
C ILE A 276 -2.81 38.21 6.69
N SER A 277 -1.66 38.84 6.51
CA SER A 277 -1.47 40.22 6.96
C SER A 277 -0.47 41.01 6.13
N VAL A 278 -0.58 42.33 6.17
CA VAL A 278 0.44 43.28 5.73
C VAL A 278 0.47 44.44 6.72
N ASP A 279 1.57 45.21 6.74
CA ASP A 279 1.63 46.44 7.53
C ASP A 279 0.43 47.35 7.17
N PRO A 280 -0.28 47.96 8.13
CA PRO A 280 -1.45 48.80 7.84
C PRO A 280 -1.07 50.13 7.16
N GLU A 281 0.14 50.62 7.42
CA GLU A 281 0.66 51.85 6.85
C GLU A 281 2.18 51.80 6.73
N VAL A 282 2.71 52.47 5.71
CA VAL A 282 4.15 52.57 5.43
C VAL A 282 4.47 54.03 5.13
N ALA A 283 5.41 54.61 5.87
CA ALA A 283 5.85 55.98 5.62
C ALA A 283 6.41 56.14 4.21
N MET A 284 6.06 57.24 3.53
CA MET A 284 6.68 57.56 2.25
C MET A 284 8.15 57.93 2.44
N THR A 285 8.95 57.78 1.40
CA THR A 285 10.34 58.27 1.37
C THR A 285 10.41 59.68 0.78
N GLY A 286 11.53 60.37 1.00
CA GLY A 286 11.77 61.71 0.43
C GLY A 286 11.03 62.85 1.15
N PHE A 287 10.88 63.99 0.44
CA PHE A 287 10.30 65.21 0.99
C PHE A 287 8.92 64.98 1.63
N TRP A 288 8.02 64.31 0.92
CA TRP A 288 6.66 64.07 1.42
C TRP A 288 6.65 63.18 2.66
N GLY A 289 7.52 62.16 2.71
CA GLY A 289 7.74 61.36 3.90
C GLY A 289 8.17 62.17 5.11
N SER A 290 9.14 63.08 4.93
CA SER A 290 9.61 63.97 6.00
C SER A 290 8.55 64.95 6.50
N MET A 291 7.51 65.21 5.69
CA MET A 291 6.36 66.04 6.05
C MET A 291 5.23 65.23 6.72
N GLY A 292 5.35 63.89 6.78
CA GLY A 292 4.37 62.99 7.40
C GLY A 292 3.43 62.29 6.41
N ALA A 293 3.72 62.29 5.11
CA ALA A 293 2.95 61.51 4.14
C ALA A 293 3.24 60.01 4.27
N LYS A 294 2.21 59.18 4.08
CA LYS A 294 2.28 57.72 4.21
C LYS A 294 1.43 57.04 3.15
N ASN A 295 1.74 55.79 2.83
CA ASN A 295 0.83 54.91 2.10
C ASN A 295 0.06 54.09 3.12
N VAL A 296 -1.26 54.05 2.99
CA VAL A 296 -2.16 53.28 3.84
C VAL A 296 -2.70 52.14 3.02
N PHE A 297 -2.79 50.97 3.65
CA PHE A 297 -3.46 49.81 3.06
C PHE A 297 -4.88 50.20 2.61
N ASP A 298 -5.23 49.88 1.37
CA ASP A 298 -6.54 50.19 0.79
C ASP A 298 -7.43 48.96 0.76
N ARG A 299 -6.94 47.86 0.17
CA ARG A 299 -7.64 46.57 0.11
C ARG A 299 -6.74 45.42 -0.35
N TRP A 300 -7.19 44.19 -0.16
CA TRP A 300 -6.67 43.01 -0.83
C TRP A 300 -7.34 42.82 -2.20
N ASN A 301 -6.56 42.48 -3.23
CA ASN A 301 -7.05 41.99 -4.51
C ASN A 301 -6.85 40.48 -4.62
N GLY A 302 -7.76 39.79 -5.32
CA GLY A 302 -7.70 38.33 -5.53
C GLY A 302 -8.31 37.47 -4.41
N MET A 303 -8.92 38.10 -3.42
CA MET A 303 -9.55 37.43 -2.26
C MET A 303 -10.98 36.98 -2.58
N THR A 304 -11.35 35.76 -2.19
CA THR A 304 -12.72 35.21 -2.33
C THR A 304 -13.48 35.12 -1.01
N SER A 305 -12.78 35.19 0.14
CA SER A 305 -13.34 35.12 1.49
C SER A 305 -12.55 36.01 2.45
N GLY A 306 -13.17 36.47 3.55
CA GLY A 306 -12.53 37.37 4.52
C GLY A 306 -12.87 38.86 4.31
N ASP A 307 -12.31 39.73 5.15
CA ASP A 307 -12.45 41.18 5.04
C ASP A 307 -11.35 41.78 4.16
N GLN A 308 -11.70 42.06 2.91
CA GLN A 308 -10.79 42.65 1.94
C GLN A 308 -10.26 44.04 2.34
N PHE A 309 -10.93 44.77 3.24
CA PHE A 309 -10.53 46.12 3.66
C PHE A 309 -9.72 46.15 4.96
N SER A 310 -9.49 44.98 5.57
CA SER A 310 -8.61 44.86 6.72
C SER A 310 -7.19 44.45 6.30
N PRO A 311 -6.13 45.12 6.80
CA PRO A 311 -4.76 44.73 6.55
C PRO A 311 -4.39 43.38 7.20
N THR A 312 -5.24 42.84 8.07
CA THR A 312 -5.14 41.49 8.64
C THR A 312 -6.50 40.82 8.60
N THR A 313 -6.60 39.67 7.92
CA THR A 313 -7.88 38.94 7.80
C THR A 313 -7.65 37.45 7.69
N ASP A 314 -8.64 36.69 8.14
CA ASP A 314 -8.72 35.25 7.93
C ASP A 314 -9.38 34.96 6.59
N ILE A 315 -8.83 33.99 5.86
CA ILE A 315 -9.35 33.49 4.57
C ILE A 315 -9.54 31.97 4.64
N VAL A 316 -10.54 31.48 3.90
CA VAL A 316 -10.78 30.03 3.71
C VAL A 316 -10.09 29.58 2.42
N ILE A 317 -9.34 28.48 2.48
CA ILE A 317 -8.57 27.96 1.36
C ILE A 317 -9.38 26.94 0.56
N GLU A 318 -10.10 27.40 -0.46
CA GLU A 318 -10.92 26.54 -1.34
C GLU A 318 -10.21 26.19 -2.67
N ASN A 319 -9.25 27.00 -3.08
CA ASN A 319 -8.50 26.86 -4.33
C ASN A 319 -7.13 27.57 -4.21
N PRO A 320 -6.22 27.43 -5.18
CA PRO A 320 -4.99 28.23 -5.21
C PRO A 320 -5.30 29.73 -5.26
N MET A 321 -4.59 30.53 -4.45
CA MET A 321 -4.86 31.97 -4.32
C MET A 321 -3.61 32.81 -4.52
N VAL A 322 -3.77 33.91 -5.25
CA VAL A 322 -2.76 34.97 -5.36
C VAL A 322 -3.38 36.26 -4.87
N LEU A 323 -2.95 36.72 -3.70
CA LEU A 323 -3.46 37.88 -3.00
C LEU A 323 -2.46 39.02 -3.11
N THR A 324 -2.93 40.19 -3.49
CA THR A 324 -2.07 41.37 -3.65
C THR A 324 -2.60 42.53 -2.82
N ALA A 325 -1.79 43.08 -1.92
CA ALA A 325 -2.14 44.28 -1.16
C ALA A 325 -2.09 45.53 -2.05
N MET A 326 -3.19 46.26 -2.08
CA MET A 326 -3.33 47.53 -2.77
C MET A 326 -3.17 48.69 -1.78
N TRP A 327 -2.51 49.76 -2.21
CA TRP A 327 -2.13 50.88 -1.36
C TRP A 327 -2.69 52.20 -1.87
N ARG A 328 -3.06 53.08 -0.95
CA ARG A 328 -3.48 54.46 -1.23
C ARG A 328 -2.57 55.44 -0.51
N SER A 329 -2.15 56.47 -1.24
CA SER A 329 -1.36 57.56 -0.66
C SER A 329 -2.20 58.51 0.20
N ASP A 330 -1.73 58.80 1.41
CA ASP A 330 -2.34 59.76 2.35
C ASP A 330 -1.36 60.91 2.63
N TYR A 331 -1.74 62.10 2.17
CA TYR A 331 -0.99 63.36 2.33
C TYR A 331 -1.58 64.28 3.39
N SER A 332 -2.64 63.86 4.11
CA SER A 332 -3.38 64.70 5.06
C SER A 332 -2.43 65.37 6.07
N MET A 333 -1.56 64.57 6.71
CA MET A 333 -0.57 65.09 7.66
C MET A 333 0.50 65.95 6.99
N ALA A 334 0.94 65.61 5.78
CA ALA A 334 1.91 66.43 5.05
C ALA A 334 1.39 67.82 4.71
N TYR A 335 0.12 67.93 4.31
CA TYR A 335 -0.51 69.23 4.06
C TYR A 335 -0.67 70.05 5.34
N ILE A 336 -1.00 69.40 6.46
CA ILE A 336 -1.06 70.07 7.77
C ILE A 336 0.33 70.59 8.18
N THR A 337 1.37 69.76 8.09
CA THR A 337 2.76 70.15 8.39
C THR A 337 3.22 71.30 7.50
N LEU A 338 2.90 71.25 6.21
CA LEU A 338 3.25 72.30 5.24
C LEU A 338 2.53 73.62 5.58
N ALA A 339 1.24 73.56 5.93
CA ALA A 339 0.47 74.73 6.35
C ALA A 339 1.06 75.38 7.62
N ILE A 340 1.49 74.57 8.59
CA ILE A 340 2.15 75.05 9.82
C ILE A 340 3.47 75.75 9.48
N ILE A 341 4.34 75.13 8.67
CA ILE A 341 5.63 75.71 8.28
C ILE A 341 5.45 77.02 7.53
N LEU A 342 4.54 77.07 6.55
CA LEU A 342 4.23 78.30 5.81
C LEU A 342 3.69 79.41 6.73
N SER A 343 2.86 79.05 7.71
CA SER A 343 2.32 80.00 8.70
C SER A 343 3.43 80.59 9.57
N VAL A 344 4.38 79.77 10.03
CA VAL A 344 5.55 80.23 10.81
C VAL A 344 6.44 81.15 9.97
N ILE A 345 6.71 80.79 8.72
CA ILE A 345 7.51 81.63 7.80
C ILE A 345 6.82 82.99 7.59
N LEU A 346 5.51 83.00 7.36
CA LEU A 346 4.74 84.24 7.20
C LEU A 346 4.82 85.12 8.45
N ILE A 347 4.69 84.53 9.64
CA ILE A 347 4.83 85.26 10.92
C ILE A 347 6.24 85.85 11.04
N LEU A 348 7.29 85.08 10.73
CA LEU A 348 8.67 85.56 10.78
C LEU A 348 8.93 86.70 9.78
N ILE A 349 8.35 86.63 8.58
CA ILE A 349 8.42 87.73 7.59
C ILE A 349 7.73 88.98 8.14
N ILE A 350 6.52 88.85 8.69
CA ILE A 350 5.78 89.97 9.28
C ILE A 350 6.57 90.59 10.43
N VAL A 351 7.15 89.78 11.31
CA VAL A 351 8.01 90.25 12.40
C VAL A 351 9.26 90.93 11.86
N GLY A 352 9.94 90.35 10.87
CA GLY A 352 11.13 90.92 10.23
C GLY A 352 10.84 92.28 9.57
N ILE A 353 9.72 92.40 8.86
CA ILE A 353 9.25 93.67 8.29
C ILE A 353 8.99 94.69 9.41
N ASN A 354 8.29 94.30 10.49
CA ASN A 354 8.03 95.19 11.62
C ASN A 354 9.32 95.65 12.33
N VAL A 355 10.30 94.76 12.50
CA VAL A 355 11.60 95.10 13.09
C VAL A 355 12.40 96.03 12.17
N SER A 356 12.44 95.75 10.87
CA SER A 356 13.11 96.60 9.87
C SER A 356 12.50 97.99 9.79
N MET A 357 11.17 98.11 9.84
CA MET A 357 10.49 99.41 9.87
C MET A 357 10.75 100.20 11.16
N ARG A 358 10.99 99.55 12.30
CA ARG A 358 11.37 100.20 13.57
C ARG A 358 12.86 100.56 13.65
N GLY A 359 13.70 99.91 12.84
CA GLY A 359 15.15 100.10 12.81
C GLY A 359 15.64 101.09 11.76
N LEU A 360 14.75 101.77 11.01
CA LEU A 360 15.16 102.89 10.16
C LEU A 360 15.70 104.00 11.08
N PRO A 361 17.01 104.36 11.02
CA PRO A 361 17.46 105.56 11.69
C PRO A 361 16.61 106.71 11.13
N GLU A 362 16.16 107.60 12.00
CA GLU A 362 15.62 108.90 11.57
C GLU A 362 16.70 109.56 10.71
N PHE A 363 16.66 109.32 9.40
CA PHE A 363 17.22 110.24 8.44
C PHE A 363 16.42 111.50 8.67
N GLN A 364 16.97 112.40 9.49
CA GLN A 364 16.58 113.80 9.49
C GLN A 364 16.53 114.18 8.02
N ARG A 365 15.33 114.26 7.46
CA ARG A 365 15.12 115.04 6.25
C ARG A 365 15.60 116.42 6.65
N ARG A 366 16.81 116.80 6.23
CA ARG A 366 17.13 118.20 6.08
C ARG A 366 16.10 118.71 5.08
N VAL A 367 15.00 119.24 5.60
CA VAL A 367 14.19 120.18 4.84
C VAL A 367 15.19 121.23 4.38
N PRO A 368 15.36 121.48 3.07
CA PRO A 368 16.19 122.59 2.65
C PRO A 368 15.59 123.82 3.33
N SER A 369 16.35 124.43 4.24
CA SER A 369 15.98 125.68 4.89
C SER A 369 15.60 126.64 3.78
N SER A 370 14.39 127.20 3.84
CA SER A 370 13.93 128.11 2.79
C SER A 370 14.94 129.26 2.65
N ALA A 371 15.02 129.89 1.49
CA ALA A 371 15.92 131.04 1.31
C ALA A 371 15.70 132.11 2.40
N LEU A 372 14.48 132.20 2.93
CA LEU A 372 14.10 133.05 4.05
C LEU A 372 14.68 132.58 5.39
N ASP A 373 14.72 131.28 5.66
CA ASP A 373 15.30 130.71 6.89
C ASP A 373 16.81 130.92 6.95
N ASN A 374 17.51 130.70 5.83
CA ASN A 374 18.94 131.01 5.74
C ASN A 374 19.21 132.52 5.90
N LEU A 375 18.37 133.38 5.32
CA LEU A 375 18.50 134.82 5.48
C LEU A 375 18.29 135.27 6.94
N ASN A 376 17.30 134.68 7.64
CA ASN A 376 17.04 134.96 9.05
C ASN A 376 18.22 134.55 9.95
N ILE A 377 18.86 133.41 9.66
CA ILE A 377 20.05 132.94 10.38
C ILE A 377 21.23 133.91 10.18
N ARG A 378 21.49 134.34 8.94
CA ARG A 378 22.60 135.27 8.66
C ARG A 378 22.40 136.63 9.34
N TYR A 379 21.16 137.11 9.43
CA TYR A 379 20.86 138.33 10.18
C TYR A 379 21.02 138.16 11.69
N SER A 380 20.57 137.02 12.26
CA SER A 380 20.70 136.77 13.70
C SER A 380 22.15 136.54 14.14
N GLN A 381 23.00 136.04 13.24
CA GLN A 381 24.45 135.89 13.45
C GLN A 381 25.24 137.18 13.21
N GLY A 382 24.58 138.26 12.78
CA GLY A 382 25.22 139.56 12.52
C GLY A 382 26.06 139.62 11.24
N GLU A 383 25.94 138.63 10.35
CA GLU A 383 26.70 138.57 9.09
C GLU A 383 26.21 139.57 8.04
N ILE A 384 24.97 140.05 8.17
CA ILE A 384 24.36 141.02 7.26
C ILE A 384 23.72 142.15 8.06
N THR A 385 23.78 143.35 7.51
CA THR A 385 23.16 144.53 8.12
C THR A 385 21.64 144.51 7.95
N ARG A 386 20.92 145.29 8.77
CA ARG A 386 19.45 145.40 8.70
C ARG A 386 18.96 145.85 7.32
N GLU A 387 19.70 146.74 6.65
CA GLU A 387 19.35 147.23 5.32
C GLU A 387 19.50 146.13 4.25
N GLU A 388 20.58 145.34 4.32
CA GLU A 388 20.80 144.20 3.43
C GLU A 388 19.78 143.09 3.64
N TYR A 389 19.43 142.80 4.90
CA TYR A 389 18.38 141.83 5.23
C TYR A 389 17.04 142.20 4.59
N LEU A 390 16.62 143.46 4.69
CA LEU A 390 15.35 143.93 4.12
C LEU A 390 15.35 143.89 2.58
N LYS A 391 16.48 144.22 1.95
CA LYS A 391 16.62 144.15 0.49
C LYS A 391 16.52 142.72 -0.02
N ILE A 392 17.28 141.79 0.55
CA ILE A 392 17.30 140.39 0.12
C ILE A 392 15.97 139.71 0.44
N LYS A 393 15.34 140.02 1.58
CA LYS A 393 14.01 139.51 1.93
C LYS A 393 12.95 139.91 0.90
N LYS A 394 13.01 141.15 0.41
CA LYS A 394 12.08 141.66 -0.61
C LYS A 394 12.27 140.95 -1.95
N ASP A 395 13.52 140.69 -2.34
CA ASP A 395 13.83 139.98 -3.59
C ASP A 395 13.41 138.50 -3.52
N ILE A 396 13.61 137.84 -2.37
CA ILE A 396 13.13 136.46 -2.13
C ILE A 396 11.61 136.36 -2.19
N GLN A 397 10.87 137.38 -1.72
CA GLN A 397 9.40 137.40 -1.77
C GLN A 397 8.82 137.77 -3.15
N LYS A 398 9.66 138.22 -4.08
CA LYS A 398 9.27 138.59 -5.45
C LYS A 398 9.59 137.51 -6.49
N SER A 399 10.45 136.56 -6.11
CA SER A 399 10.74 135.29 -6.78
C SER A 399 9.72 134.22 -6.38
#